data_AF-A0A2M7DSD3-F1
#
_entry.id   AF-A0A2M7DSD3-F1
#
_cell.length_a   1.000
_cell.length_b   1.000
_cell.length_c   1.000
_cell.angle_alpha   90.00
_cell.angle_beta   90.00
_cell.angle_gamma   90.00
#
_symmetry.space_group_name_H-M   'P 1'
#
loop_
_entity.id
_entity.type
_entity.pdbx_description
1 polymer ?
#
loop_
_entity_poly.entity_id
_entity_poly.type
_entity_poly.pdbx_seq_one_letter_code
_entity_poly.pdbx_strand_id
1 'polypeptide(L)'
;MVCLEKIELENLFRAGLDERLSRKGYTFDNSENNIQKMHKIAKAAKIKDKNEIEMFIALFGLLKFYPKGSQICFVLKDNINPQKDIKSLVDLKKAIKESDLTDFGILFNKQLSEFQLKRYVEKELNIDTFSEFIKKKISHYGNNLGSTNLLILLSGGGYIDNDMFRKLNEKLKSYNFKFRAEILIYYNEENKSEVIYQVFPDLKFASVPFKLPSNQ
;
A
#
# COMPACT_ATOMS: atom_id res chain seq x y z
N MET A 1 -8.17 9.39 -14.72
CA MET A 1 -8.10 8.57 -13.49
C MET A 1 -9.18 7.49 -13.59
N VAL A 2 -8.92 6.30 -13.06
CA VAL A 2 -9.93 5.25 -12.86
C VAL A 2 -10.01 4.94 -11.38
N CYS A 3 -11.21 4.80 -10.83
CA CYS A 3 -11.44 4.39 -9.45
C CYS A 3 -12.23 3.09 -9.47
N LEU A 4 -11.72 2.10 -8.74
CA LEU A 4 -12.25 0.75 -8.73
C LEU A 4 -12.64 0.38 -7.30
N GLU A 5 -13.82 -0.20 -7.15
CA GLU A 5 -14.19 -0.86 -5.92
C GLU A 5 -13.29 -2.07 -5.66
N LYS A 6 -13.25 -2.50 -4.39
CA LYS A 6 -12.49 -3.67 -3.97
C LYS A 6 -12.76 -4.88 -4.87
N ILE A 7 -14.04 -5.17 -5.13
CA ILE A 7 -14.47 -6.33 -5.90
C ILE A 7 -14.02 -6.26 -7.37
N GLU A 8 -14.05 -5.07 -7.97
CA GLU A 8 -13.62 -4.86 -9.35
C GLU A 8 -12.11 -5.08 -9.48
N LEU A 9 -11.34 -4.53 -8.55
CA LEU A 9 -9.89 -4.72 -8.53
C LEU A 9 -9.51 -6.16 -8.21
N GLU A 10 -10.23 -6.82 -7.30
CA GLU A 10 -10.09 -8.26 -7.03
C GLU A 10 -10.37 -9.09 -8.29
N ASN A 11 -11.42 -8.78 -9.04
CA ASN A 11 -11.75 -9.49 -10.28
C ASN A 11 -10.66 -9.32 -11.35
N LEU A 12 -10.11 -8.11 -11.52
CA LEU A 12 -8.95 -7.88 -12.39
C LEU A 12 -7.73 -8.67 -11.92
N PHE A 13 -7.48 -8.70 -10.60
CA PHE A 13 -6.39 -9.47 -10.01
C PHE A 13 -6.56 -10.97 -10.21
N ARG A 14 -7.77 -11.51 -10.00
CA ARG A 14 -8.11 -12.93 -10.20
C ARG A 14 -7.93 -13.34 -11.64
N ALA A 15 -8.51 -12.60 -12.59
CA ALA A 15 -8.36 -12.88 -14.02
C ALA A 15 -6.89 -12.92 -14.46
N GLY A 16 -6.04 -12.03 -13.93
CA GLY A 16 -4.60 -12.04 -14.20
C GLY A 16 -3.80 -13.11 -13.44
N LEU A 17 -4.27 -13.54 -12.27
CA LEU A 17 -3.60 -14.53 -11.42
C LEU A 17 -4.01 -15.96 -11.72
N ASP A 18 -5.27 -16.23 -12.10
CA ASP A 18 -5.77 -17.57 -12.42
C ASP A 18 -4.98 -18.19 -13.57
N GLU A 19 -4.55 -17.41 -14.56
CA GLU A 19 -3.67 -17.92 -15.62
C GLU A 19 -2.29 -18.38 -15.10
N ARG A 20 -1.76 -17.71 -14.06
CA ARG A 20 -0.46 -18.03 -13.44
C ARG A 20 -0.57 -19.11 -12.36
N LEU A 21 -1.68 -19.14 -11.62
CA LEU A 21 -1.99 -20.04 -10.52
C LEU A 21 -2.48 -21.40 -11.03
N SER A 22 -3.28 -21.43 -12.11
CA SER A 22 -3.74 -22.67 -12.77
C SER A 22 -2.56 -23.48 -13.29
N ARG A 23 -1.53 -22.83 -13.87
CA ARG A 23 -0.27 -23.48 -14.26
C ARG A 23 0.51 -24.12 -13.10
N LYS A 24 0.12 -23.83 -11.85
CA LYS A 24 0.72 -24.35 -10.62
C LYS A 24 -0.27 -25.10 -9.72
N GLY A 25 -1.50 -25.35 -10.19
CA GLY A 25 -2.51 -26.11 -9.45
C GLY A 25 -3.18 -25.36 -8.28
N TYR A 26 -3.24 -24.03 -8.30
CA TYR A 26 -3.93 -23.23 -7.27
C TYR A 26 -5.18 -22.54 -7.86
N THR A 27 -6.25 -22.42 -7.06
CA THR A 27 -7.49 -21.70 -7.41
C THR A 27 -7.82 -20.61 -6.39
N PHE A 28 -8.51 -19.54 -6.84
CA PHE A 28 -8.84 -18.38 -6.01
C PHE A 28 -10.04 -18.56 -5.08
N ASP A 29 -10.87 -19.58 -5.32
CA ASP A 29 -12.25 -19.71 -4.79
C ASP A 29 -12.40 -19.91 -3.27
N ASN A 30 -11.32 -19.89 -2.49
CA ASN A 30 -11.37 -20.03 -1.02
C ASN A 30 -10.38 -19.11 -0.28
N SER A 31 -10.04 -17.95 -0.87
CA SER A 31 -8.91 -17.11 -0.41
C SER A 31 -9.30 -15.87 0.40
N GLU A 32 -10.57 -15.47 0.40
CA GLU A 32 -11.03 -14.22 1.06
C GLU A 32 -10.87 -14.21 2.59
N ASN A 33 -10.77 -15.40 3.22
CA ASN A 33 -10.69 -15.54 4.68
C ASN A 33 -9.35 -16.12 5.19
N ASN A 34 -8.32 -16.23 4.36
CA ASN A 34 -7.05 -16.84 4.78
C ASN A 34 -5.83 -16.05 4.32
N ILE A 35 -5.33 -15.17 5.20
CA ILE A 35 -4.14 -14.33 4.98
C ILE A 35 -2.88 -15.16 4.65
N GLN A 36 -2.72 -16.35 5.21
CA GLN A 36 -1.60 -17.22 4.87
C GLN A 36 -1.71 -17.76 3.44
N LYS A 37 -2.92 -18.00 2.94
CA LYS A 37 -3.16 -18.30 1.52
C LYS A 37 -2.93 -17.08 0.63
N MET A 38 -3.27 -15.86 1.06
CA MET A 38 -2.95 -14.65 0.30
C MET A 38 -1.44 -14.40 0.18
N HIS A 39 -0.68 -14.61 1.26
CA HIS A 39 0.79 -14.60 1.23
C HIS A 39 1.36 -15.71 0.33
N LYS A 40 0.78 -16.92 0.37
CA LYS A 40 1.15 -18.01 -0.54
C LYS A 40 0.80 -17.71 -2.00
N ILE A 41 -0.33 -17.06 -2.28
CA ILE A 41 -0.75 -16.63 -3.62
C ILE A 41 0.17 -15.54 -4.13
N ALA A 42 0.47 -14.50 -3.34
CA ALA A 42 1.43 -13.45 -3.71
C ALA A 42 2.83 -14.02 -3.98
N LYS A 43 3.29 -14.97 -3.16
CA LYS A 43 4.57 -15.68 -3.34
C LYS A 43 4.55 -16.62 -4.57
N ALA A 44 3.45 -17.35 -4.79
CA ALA A 44 3.26 -18.25 -5.93
C ALA A 44 3.13 -17.51 -7.27
N ALA A 45 2.49 -16.33 -7.23
CA ALA A 45 2.32 -15.41 -8.35
C ALA A 45 3.62 -14.76 -8.82
N LYS A 46 4.71 -14.88 -8.02
CA LYS A 46 6.00 -14.22 -8.27
C LYS A 46 5.81 -12.74 -8.61
N ILE A 47 5.02 -12.02 -7.81
CA ILE A 47 4.83 -10.58 -7.95
C ILE A 47 6.20 -9.91 -7.77
N LYS A 48 6.82 -9.58 -8.91
CA LYS A 48 8.12 -8.90 -8.99
C LYS A 48 8.00 -7.49 -9.55
N ASP A 49 6.87 -7.22 -10.21
CA ASP A 49 6.58 -5.95 -10.85
C ASP A 49 6.18 -4.90 -9.80
N LYS A 50 6.73 -3.69 -9.92
CA LYS A 50 6.50 -2.59 -8.98
C LYS A 50 5.01 -2.24 -8.89
N ASN A 51 4.32 -2.18 -10.03
CA ASN A 51 2.91 -1.81 -10.09
C ASN A 51 2.02 -2.92 -9.51
N GLU A 52 2.38 -4.20 -9.70
CA GLU A 52 1.70 -5.32 -9.01
C GLU A 52 1.82 -5.24 -7.48
N ILE A 53 2.99 -4.83 -6.95
CA ILE A 53 3.20 -4.64 -5.51
C ILE A 53 2.33 -3.48 -5.00
N GLU A 54 2.30 -2.36 -5.72
CA GLU A 54 1.48 -1.19 -5.37
C GLU A 54 0.00 -1.52 -5.31
N MET A 55 -0.53 -2.19 -6.35
CA MET A 55 -1.92 -2.60 -6.38
C MET A 55 -2.25 -3.61 -5.27
N PHE A 56 -1.35 -4.57 -5.01
CA PHE A 56 -1.53 -5.53 -3.92
C PHE A 56 -1.62 -4.83 -2.57
N ILE A 57 -0.75 -3.86 -2.31
CA ILE A 57 -0.70 -3.14 -1.04
C ILE A 57 -1.89 -2.20 -0.88
N ALA A 58 -2.29 -1.50 -1.94
CA ALA A 58 -3.48 -0.67 -1.94
C ALA A 58 -4.73 -1.50 -1.62
N LEU A 59 -4.88 -2.66 -2.28
CA LEU A 59 -6.03 -3.55 -2.15
C LEU A 59 -6.09 -4.29 -0.82
N PHE A 60 -4.98 -4.91 -0.42
CA PHE A 60 -4.97 -5.84 0.70
C PHE A 60 -4.34 -5.29 1.96
N GLY A 61 -3.49 -4.26 1.88
CA GLY A 61 -2.92 -3.61 3.06
C GLY A 61 -3.77 -2.44 3.52
N LEU A 62 -4.02 -1.47 2.65
CA LEU A 62 -4.59 -0.18 3.05
C LEU A 62 -6.09 -0.13 3.13
N LEU A 63 -6.80 -0.68 2.14
CA LEU A 63 -8.26 -0.48 2.03
C LEU A 63 -9.03 -0.96 3.26
N LYS A 64 -8.45 -1.88 4.04
CA LYS A 64 -8.99 -2.38 5.32
C LYS A 64 -9.07 -1.33 6.42
N PHE A 65 -8.24 -0.27 6.35
CA PHE A 65 -8.25 0.86 7.28
C PHE A 65 -9.24 1.96 6.87
N TYR A 66 -9.91 1.81 5.73
CA TYR A 66 -10.86 2.78 5.21
C TYR A 66 -12.30 2.27 5.32
N PRO A 67 -13.29 3.18 5.38
CA PRO A 67 -14.69 2.79 5.45
C PRO A 67 -15.13 1.95 4.23
N LYS A 68 -16.15 1.12 4.43
CA LYS A 68 -16.78 0.37 3.32
C LYS A 68 -17.27 1.33 2.23
N GLY A 69 -17.13 0.92 0.97
CA GLY A 69 -17.45 1.76 -0.19
C GLY A 69 -16.29 2.66 -0.66
N SER A 70 -15.13 2.60 0.01
CA SER A 70 -13.93 3.25 -0.50
C SER A 70 -13.44 2.60 -1.80
N GLN A 71 -12.94 3.41 -2.73
CA GLN A 71 -12.46 2.98 -4.04
C GLN A 71 -10.96 3.26 -4.16
N ILE A 72 -10.26 2.39 -4.90
CA ILE A 72 -8.83 2.56 -5.20
C ILE A 72 -8.70 3.23 -6.56
N CYS A 73 -8.02 4.36 -6.60
CA CYS A 73 -7.88 5.19 -7.77
C CYS A 73 -6.46 5.16 -8.34
N PHE A 74 -6.36 5.10 -9.67
CA PHE A 74 -5.10 5.17 -10.39
C PHE A 74 -5.12 6.29 -11.43
N VAL A 75 -4.03 7.04 -11.49
CA VAL A 75 -3.82 8.04 -12.55
C VAL A 75 -3.47 7.30 -13.83
N LEU A 76 -4.18 7.62 -14.92
CA LEU A 76 -3.99 6.98 -16.21
C LEU A 76 -3.23 7.91 -17.16
N LYS A 77 -2.56 7.32 -18.16
CA LYS A 77 -1.97 8.03 -19.28
C LYS A 77 -3.04 8.80 -20.03
N ASP A 78 -2.60 9.87 -20.70
CA ASP A 78 -3.47 10.71 -21.50
C ASP A 78 -4.08 9.85 -22.64
N ASN A 79 -5.35 10.12 -22.99
CA ASN A 79 -6.13 9.40 -24.02
C ASN A 79 -6.57 7.96 -23.70
N ILE A 80 -6.34 7.45 -22.48
CA ILE A 80 -6.94 6.17 -22.07
C ILE A 80 -8.40 6.38 -21.68
N ASN A 81 -9.30 5.61 -22.28
CA ASN A 81 -10.68 5.45 -21.84
C ASN A 81 -10.82 4.20 -20.95
N PRO A 82 -11.03 4.35 -19.62
CA PRO A 82 -11.07 3.22 -18.69
C PRO A 82 -12.04 2.12 -19.09
N GLN A 83 -13.24 2.48 -19.58
CA GLN A 83 -14.30 1.51 -19.90
C GLN A 83 -14.00 0.69 -21.16
N LYS A 84 -13.22 1.24 -22.08
CA LYS A 84 -12.89 0.58 -23.36
C LYS A 84 -11.56 -0.14 -23.29
N ASP A 85 -10.59 0.46 -22.62
CA ASP A 85 -9.19 0.07 -22.72
C ASP A 85 -8.72 -0.80 -21.55
N ILE A 86 -9.42 -0.78 -20.41
CA ILE A 86 -9.01 -1.54 -19.21
C ILE A 86 -9.97 -2.72 -19.01
N LYS A 87 -9.61 -3.88 -19.56
CA LYS A 87 -10.38 -5.13 -19.39
C LYS A 87 -9.66 -6.18 -18.55
N SER A 88 -8.36 -5.97 -18.31
CA SER A 88 -7.51 -6.86 -17.54
C SER A 88 -6.54 -6.09 -16.65
N LEU A 89 -5.94 -6.80 -15.69
CA LEU A 89 -4.85 -6.27 -14.89
C LEU A 89 -3.64 -5.83 -15.74
N VAL A 90 -3.37 -6.51 -16.86
CA VAL A 90 -2.29 -6.14 -17.78
C VAL A 90 -2.59 -4.80 -18.45
N ASP A 91 -3.84 -4.59 -18.85
CA ASP A 91 -4.26 -3.34 -19.47
C ASP A 91 -4.19 -2.19 -18.47
N LEU A 92 -4.67 -2.41 -17.23
CA LEU A 92 -4.57 -1.42 -16.15
C LEU A 92 -3.12 -0.99 -15.95
N LYS A 93 -2.17 -1.94 -15.85
CA LYS A 93 -0.74 -1.61 -15.69
C LYS A 93 -0.18 -0.79 -16.84
N LYS A 94 -0.54 -1.12 -18.07
CA LYS A 94 -0.07 -0.38 -19.26
C LYS A 94 -0.68 1.02 -19.34
N ALA A 95 -1.91 1.16 -18.85
CA ALA A 95 -2.67 2.39 -18.84
C ALA A 95 -2.28 3.35 -17.72
N ILE A 96 -1.72 2.87 -16.60
CA ILE A 96 -1.28 3.72 -15.49
C ILE A 96 -0.20 4.69 -15.97
N LYS A 97 -0.36 5.95 -15.61
CA LYS A 97 0.64 6.99 -15.82
C LYS A 97 1.74 6.79 -14.80
N GLU A 98 2.98 6.70 -15.28
CA GLU A 98 4.13 6.87 -14.40
C GLU A 98 4.11 8.32 -13.91
N SER A 99 3.75 8.48 -12.65
CA SER A 99 3.76 9.76 -11.94
C SER A 99 4.93 9.73 -10.96
N ASP A 100 5.67 10.82 -10.88
CA ASP A 100 6.78 10.90 -9.94
C ASP A 100 6.30 10.94 -8.49
N LEU A 101 5.10 11.49 -8.25
CA LEU A 101 4.63 11.85 -6.91
C LEU A 101 3.47 10.99 -6.36
N THR A 102 2.62 10.41 -7.21
CA THR A 102 1.42 9.66 -6.76
C THR A 102 1.37 8.30 -7.44
N ASP A 103 1.46 7.23 -6.66
CA ASP A 103 1.35 5.86 -7.18
C ASP A 103 -0.13 5.40 -7.25
N PHE A 104 -0.94 5.75 -6.25
CA PHE A 104 -2.38 5.46 -6.20
C PHE A 104 -3.11 6.42 -5.26
N GLY A 105 -4.44 6.36 -5.25
CA GLY A 105 -5.28 7.08 -4.29
C GLY A 105 -6.40 6.23 -3.72
N ILE A 106 -6.99 6.68 -2.62
CA ILE A 106 -8.19 6.10 -2.02
C ILE A 106 -9.27 7.17 -2.00
N LEU A 107 -10.39 6.90 -2.67
CA LEU A 107 -11.55 7.79 -2.74
C LEU A 107 -12.63 7.31 -1.79
N PHE A 108 -13.06 8.20 -0.89
CA PHE A 108 -14.21 7.97 -0.02
C PHE A 108 -14.97 9.29 0.16
N ASN A 109 -16.30 9.26 0.04
CA ASN A 109 -17.14 10.46 0.21
C ASN A 109 -16.65 11.70 -0.58
N LYS A 110 -16.25 11.49 -1.85
CA LYS A 110 -15.67 12.54 -2.74
C LYS A 110 -14.33 13.13 -2.28
N GLN A 111 -13.73 12.59 -1.22
CA GLN A 111 -12.40 12.96 -0.76
C GLN A 111 -11.39 11.93 -1.28
N LEU A 112 -10.41 12.41 -2.05
CA LEU A 112 -9.32 11.61 -2.56
C LEU A 112 -8.09 11.80 -1.67
N SER A 113 -7.62 10.70 -1.08
CA SER A 113 -6.33 10.64 -0.41
C SER A 113 -5.33 10.02 -1.38
N GLU A 114 -4.28 10.75 -1.73
CA GLU A 114 -3.24 10.28 -2.66
C GLU A 114 -2.04 9.71 -1.90
N PHE A 115 -1.38 8.71 -2.46
CA PHE A 115 -0.26 8.02 -1.83
C PHE A 115 0.92 7.83 -2.77
N GLN A 116 2.11 8.13 -2.24
CA GLN A 116 3.38 7.62 -2.74
C GLN A 116 3.81 6.44 -1.88
N LEU A 117 4.00 5.28 -2.50
CA LEU A 117 4.49 4.07 -1.88
C LEU A 117 6.01 3.98 -1.92
N LYS A 118 6.64 3.68 -0.78
CA LYS A 118 8.05 3.30 -0.68
C LYS A 118 8.20 2.05 0.16
N ARG A 119 9.24 1.27 -0.12
CA ARG A 119 9.61 0.09 0.67
C ARG A 119 10.88 0.38 1.45
N TYR A 120 10.86 0.04 2.73
CA TYR A 120 12.05 0.00 3.57
C TYR A 120 12.47 -1.46 3.74
N VAL A 121 13.66 -1.79 3.23
CA VAL A 121 14.15 -3.18 3.06
C VAL A 121 15.28 -3.54 4.02
N GLU A 122 15.69 -2.61 4.88
CA GLU A 122 16.73 -2.88 5.86
C GLU A 122 16.26 -3.96 6.85
N LYS A 123 17.22 -4.76 7.32
CA LYS A 123 16.94 -5.89 8.23
C LYS A 123 16.49 -5.41 9.60
N GLU A 124 17.07 -4.31 10.07
CA GLU A 124 16.81 -3.73 11.39
C GLU A 124 16.23 -2.34 11.23
N LEU A 125 15.27 -2.01 12.10
CA LEU A 125 14.65 -0.70 12.13
C LEU A 125 15.39 0.15 13.18
N ASN A 126 16.26 1.03 12.71
CA ASN A 126 16.95 2.00 13.55
C ASN A 126 16.39 3.40 13.26
N ILE A 127 16.12 4.18 14.31
CA ILE A 127 15.44 5.48 14.17
C ILE A 127 16.23 6.44 13.28
N ASP A 128 17.55 6.53 13.44
CA ASP A 128 18.36 7.49 12.69
C ASP A 128 18.48 7.08 11.22
N THR A 129 18.71 5.79 10.93
CA THR A 129 18.77 5.33 9.54
C THR A 129 17.41 5.44 8.86
N PHE A 130 16.33 5.21 9.61
CA PHE A 130 14.99 5.26 9.08
C PHE A 130 14.49 6.70 8.88
N SER A 131 14.78 7.63 9.80
CA SER A 131 14.45 9.04 9.62
C SER A 131 15.21 9.66 8.45
N GLU A 132 16.49 9.30 8.27
CA GLU A 132 17.27 9.75 7.11
C GLU A 132 16.78 9.12 5.79
N PHE A 133 16.33 7.87 5.81
CA PHE A 133 15.63 7.28 4.66
C PHE A 133 14.40 8.11 4.28
N ILE A 134 13.54 8.43 5.25
CA ILE A 134 12.33 9.23 5.03
C ILE A 134 12.68 10.60 4.47
N LYS A 135 13.62 11.29 5.11
CA LYS A 135 14.11 12.60 4.69
C LYS A 135 14.65 12.57 3.26
N LYS A 136 15.48 11.57 2.92
CA LYS A 136 16.00 11.39 1.55
C LYS A 136 14.89 11.19 0.53
N LYS A 137 13.83 10.43 0.85
CA LYS A 137 12.68 10.26 -0.04
C LYS A 137 11.91 11.56 -0.22
N ILE A 138 11.71 12.33 0.84
CA ILE A 138 11.05 13.65 0.78
C ILE A 138 11.90 14.66 -0.01
N SER A 139 13.22 14.66 0.16
CA SER A 139 14.14 15.53 -0.59
C SER A 139 14.13 15.28 -2.09
N HIS A 140 13.90 14.03 -2.52
CA HIS A 140 13.71 13.72 -3.94
C HIS A 140 12.54 14.48 -4.57
N TYR A 141 11.55 14.86 -3.77
CA TYR A 141 10.38 15.65 -4.15
C TYR A 141 10.50 17.13 -3.78
N GLY A 142 11.73 17.67 -3.76
CA GLY A 142 11.96 19.08 -3.43
C GLY A 142 11.56 19.46 -2.00
N ASN A 143 11.54 18.49 -1.08
CA ASN A 143 11.05 18.64 0.30
C ASN A 143 9.56 19.01 0.42
N ASN A 144 8.76 18.75 -0.61
CA ASN A 144 7.34 19.06 -0.63
C ASN A 144 6.54 17.96 -1.33
N LEU A 145 5.75 17.21 -0.56
CA LEU A 145 4.82 16.22 -1.10
C LEU A 145 3.44 16.80 -1.45
N GLY A 146 3.22 18.10 -1.24
CA GLY A 146 1.91 18.72 -1.38
C GLY A 146 0.89 18.09 -0.42
N SER A 147 -0.12 17.45 -0.99
CA SER A 147 -1.15 16.66 -0.30
C SER A 147 -0.98 15.14 -0.45
N THR A 148 0.05 14.66 -1.15
CA THR A 148 0.26 13.24 -1.38
C THR A 148 0.96 12.58 -0.20
N ASN A 149 0.27 11.68 0.47
CA ASN A 149 0.79 10.97 1.64
C ASN A 149 1.96 10.06 1.26
N LEU A 150 2.99 10.00 2.11
CA LEU A 150 4.08 9.04 1.95
C LEU A 150 3.75 7.78 2.76
N LEU A 151 3.50 6.67 2.07
CA LEU A 151 3.30 5.36 2.69
C LEU A 151 4.56 4.52 2.60
N ILE A 152 5.04 4.04 3.74
CA ILE A 152 6.26 3.24 3.84
C ILE A 152 5.91 1.84 4.32
N LEU A 153 6.30 0.84 3.55
CA LEU A 153 6.16 -0.57 3.90
C LEU A 153 7.42 -1.06 4.58
N LEU A 154 7.29 -1.48 5.84
CA LEU A 154 8.36 -2.18 6.54
C LEU A 154 8.38 -3.64 6.05
N SER A 155 9.47 -4.04 5.40
CA SER A 155 9.65 -5.39 4.86
C SER A 155 10.58 -6.27 5.71
N GLY A 156 11.08 -5.78 6.85
CA GLY A 156 12.02 -6.47 7.73
C GLY A 156 11.36 -7.06 8.98
N GLY A 157 11.90 -8.17 9.49
CA GLY A 157 11.46 -8.84 10.74
C GLY A 157 12.17 -8.32 11.99
N GLY A 158 12.59 -7.05 11.98
CA GLY A 158 13.26 -6.42 13.11
C GLY A 158 12.29 -6.15 14.25
N TYR A 159 12.80 -6.14 15.48
CA TYR A 159 12.04 -5.71 16.65
C TYR A 159 11.63 -4.24 16.51
N ILE A 160 10.33 -3.97 16.64
CA ILE A 160 9.80 -2.61 16.72
C ILE A 160 9.68 -2.28 18.21
N ASP A 161 10.56 -1.38 18.68
CA ASP A 161 10.45 -0.82 20.03
C ASP A 161 9.12 -0.06 20.17
N ASN A 162 8.44 -0.25 21.30
CA ASN A 162 7.16 0.41 21.61
C ASN A 162 7.25 1.94 21.52
N ASP A 163 8.44 2.50 21.75
CA ASP A 163 8.69 3.94 21.70
C ASP A 163 9.23 4.46 20.35
N MET A 164 9.48 3.56 19.41
CA MET A 164 10.18 3.90 18.18
C MET A 164 9.44 4.96 17.36
N PHE A 165 8.13 4.81 17.20
CA PHE A 165 7.32 5.72 16.37
C PHE A 165 7.12 7.09 17.02
N ARG A 166 7.14 7.18 18.36
CA ARG A 166 7.12 8.47 19.06
C ARG A 166 8.43 9.21 18.83
N LYS A 167 9.58 8.55 19.07
CA LYS A 167 10.91 9.13 18.78
C LYS A 167 11.04 9.53 17.31
N LEU A 168 10.50 8.72 16.39
CA LEU A 168 10.47 9.04 14.98
C LEU A 168 9.60 10.28 14.68
N ASN A 169 8.41 10.40 15.26
CA ASN A 169 7.57 11.60 15.10
C ASN A 169 8.30 12.88 15.54
N GLU A 170 8.95 12.84 16.71
CA GLU A 170 9.75 13.96 17.22
C GLU A 170 10.90 14.31 16.27
N LYS A 171 11.65 13.30 15.80
CA LYS A 171 12.74 13.48 14.84
C LYS A 171 12.24 14.06 13.52
N LEU A 172 11.13 13.57 12.96
CA LEU A 172 10.57 14.07 11.70
C LEU A 172 10.06 15.51 11.83
N LYS A 173 9.46 15.88 12.98
CA LYS A 173 9.07 17.26 13.27
C LYS A 173 10.27 18.21 13.27
N SER A 174 11.43 17.75 13.76
CA SER A 174 12.66 18.56 13.76
C SER A 174 13.18 18.91 12.36
N TYR A 175 12.75 18.19 11.32
CA TYR A 175 13.13 18.47 9.92
C TYR A 175 12.36 19.63 9.28
N ASN A 176 11.36 20.22 9.96
CA ASN A 176 10.62 21.40 9.50
C ASN A 176 10.03 21.27 8.08
N PHE A 177 9.46 20.11 7.76
CA PHE A 177 8.77 19.89 6.49
C PHE A 177 7.59 20.85 6.31
N LYS A 178 7.36 21.32 5.07
CA LYS A 178 6.37 22.36 4.74
C LYS A 178 5.18 21.86 3.90
N PHE A 179 4.83 20.58 4.03
CA PHE A 179 3.71 19.96 3.29
C PHE A 179 2.55 19.57 4.22
N ARG A 180 1.38 19.30 3.63
CA ARG A 180 0.17 18.88 4.36
C ARG A 180 0.00 17.35 4.39
N ALA A 181 0.72 16.65 3.54
CA ALA A 181 0.76 15.20 3.48
C ALA A 181 1.14 14.55 4.81
N GLU A 182 0.64 13.33 5.00
CA GLU A 182 0.95 12.46 6.12
C GLU A 182 2.10 11.52 5.78
N ILE A 183 2.87 11.12 6.79
CA ILE A 183 3.84 10.03 6.67
C ILE A 183 3.29 8.83 7.43
N LEU A 184 3.00 7.78 6.69
CA LEU A 184 2.37 6.56 7.15
C LEU A 184 3.35 5.40 7.08
N ILE A 185 3.36 4.56 8.10
CA ILE A 185 4.17 3.36 8.17
C ILE A 185 3.23 2.19 8.31
N TYR A 186 3.32 1.25 7.37
CA TYR A 186 2.55 0.02 7.37
C TYR A 186 3.46 -1.17 7.60
N TYR A 187 3.01 -2.08 8.48
CA TYR A 187 3.68 -3.34 8.73
C TYR A 187 2.72 -4.43 9.19
N ASN A 188 3.17 -5.67 9.07
CA ASN A 188 2.49 -6.85 9.61
C ASN A 188 3.12 -7.19 10.96
N GLU A 189 2.32 -7.12 12.03
CA GLU A 189 2.76 -7.45 13.39
C GLU A 189 2.67 -8.95 13.60
N GLU A 190 3.70 -9.68 13.18
CA GLU A 190 3.90 -11.12 13.45
C GLU A 190 2.69 -12.02 13.12
N ASN A 191 1.97 -11.73 12.04
CA ASN A 191 0.74 -12.42 11.64
C ASN A 191 -0.39 -12.35 12.69
N LYS A 192 -0.38 -11.33 13.56
CA LYS A 192 -1.48 -11.02 14.50
C LYS A 192 -2.41 -9.95 13.93
N SER A 193 -1.84 -8.87 13.40
CA SER A 193 -2.57 -7.77 12.78
C SER A 193 -1.80 -7.09 11.67
N GLU A 194 -2.53 -6.43 10.78
CA GLU A 194 -1.98 -5.35 9.97
C GLU A 194 -2.05 -4.05 10.77
N VAL A 195 -0.96 -3.29 10.71
CA VAL A 195 -0.81 -2.07 11.50
C VAL A 195 -0.46 -0.92 10.57
N ILE A 196 -1.05 0.24 10.84
CA ILE A 196 -0.64 1.51 10.25
C ILE A 196 -0.39 2.55 11.36
N TYR A 197 0.78 3.18 11.31
CA TYR A 197 1.11 4.34 12.12
C TYR A 197 1.16 5.58 11.25
N GLN A 198 0.50 6.64 11.67
CA GLN A 198 0.83 7.99 11.25
C GLN A 198 1.96 8.48 12.14
N VAL A 199 3.09 8.85 11.54
CA VAL A 199 4.26 9.41 12.26
C VAL A 199 4.54 10.86 11.90
N PHE A 200 3.75 11.46 11.01
CA PHE A 200 3.76 12.89 10.73
C PHE A 200 2.43 13.32 10.09
N PRO A 201 1.92 14.53 10.36
CA PRO A 201 2.38 15.45 11.41
C PRO A 201 2.07 14.95 12.82
N ASP A 202 0.98 14.21 12.97
CA ASP A 202 0.56 13.65 14.26
C ASP A 202 1.06 12.22 14.45
N LEU A 203 1.07 11.78 15.71
CA LEU A 203 1.26 10.36 16.04
C LEU A 203 -0.12 9.73 16.22
N LYS A 204 -0.51 8.87 15.26
CA LYS A 204 -1.76 8.09 15.34
C LYS A 204 -1.48 6.64 14.97
N PHE A 205 -2.38 5.76 15.40
CA PHE A 205 -2.24 4.32 15.22
C PHE A 205 -3.60 3.71 14.90
N ALA A 206 -3.60 2.74 13.98
CA ALA A 206 -4.70 1.82 13.78
C ALA A 206 -4.16 0.41 13.55
N SER A 207 -4.91 -0.58 14.03
CA SER A 207 -4.62 -2.00 13.85
C SER A 207 -5.88 -2.74 13.42
N VAL A 208 -5.71 -3.62 12.43
CA VAL A 208 -6.75 -4.52 11.95
C VAL A 208 -6.29 -5.95 12.25
N PRO A 209 -6.93 -6.65 13.20
CA PRO A 209 -6.55 -8.02 13.53
C PRO A 209 -6.83 -8.97 12.37
N PHE A 210 -5.94 -9.94 12.19
CA PHE A 210 -6.20 -11.03 11.28
C PHE A 210 -7.29 -11.93 11.86
N LYS A 211 -8.34 -12.19 11.07
CA LYS A 211 -9.33 -13.19 11.41
C LYS A 211 -8.83 -14.55 10.94
N LEU A 212 -8.43 -15.40 11.89
CA LEU A 212 -8.12 -16.79 11.59
C LEU A 212 -9.42 -17.58 11.37
N PRO A 213 -9.48 -18.49 10.39
CA PRO A 213 -10.63 -19.37 10.18
C PRO A 213 -11.02 -20.19 11.42
N SER A 214 -10.08 -20.44 12.33
CA SER A 214 -10.30 -21.16 13.59
C SER A 214 -11.15 -20.40 14.62
N ASN A 215 -11.39 -19.11 14.41
CA ASN A 215 -12.09 -18.23 15.34
C ASN A 215 -13.47 -17.77 14.80
N GLN A 216 -13.96 -18.42 13.74
CA GLN A 216 -15.32 -18.29 13.19
C GLN A 216 -16.10 -19.56 13.50
#